data_AF-A0A7H4LYV7-F1
#
_entry.id   AF-A0A7H4LYV7-F1
#
_cell.length_a   1.000
_cell.length_b   1.000
_cell.length_c   1.000
_cell.angle_alpha   90.00
_cell.angle_beta   90.00
_cell.angle_gamma   90.00
#
_symmetry.space_group_name_H-M   'P 1'
#
loop_
_entity.id
_entity.type
_entity.pdbx_description
1 polymer ?
#
loop_
_entity_poly.entity_id
_entity_poly.type
_entity_poly.pdbx_seq_one_letter_code
_entity_poly.pdbx_strand_id
1 'polypeptide(L)'
;MMLRVVEREAQTLSQQRQVLHFSVDESLKVLGNEEQLRSAISNLVYNAVNHTPPGTDITVSWQRAPHGALFSVEDNGRASRRNIFRV
;
A
#
# COMPACT_ATOMS: atom_id res chain seq x y z
N MET A 1 12.02 1.71 6.24
CA MET A 1 11.56 2.88 7.05
C MET A 1 10.34 3.55 6.43
N MET A 2 10.40 3.93 5.14
CA MET A 2 9.33 4.62 4.42
C MET A 2 7.94 3.92 4.50
N LEU A 3 7.83 2.62 4.22
CA LEU A 3 6.53 1.91 4.27
C LEU A 3 5.86 1.88 5.66
N ARG A 4 6.65 1.87 6.75
CA ARG A 4 6.10 1.97 8.11
C ARG A 4 5.47 3.34 8.39
N VAL A 5 6.00 4.39 7.78
CA VAL A 5 5.42 5.74 7.90
C VAL A 5 4.08 5.79 7.18
N VAL A 6 4.04 5.28 5.94
CA VAL A 6 2.80 5.21 5.14
C VAL A 6 1.74 4.35 5.83
N GLU A 7 2.14 3.24 6.47
CA GLU A 7 1.23 2.41 7.26
C GLU A 7 0.54 3.21 8.38
N ARG A 8 1.30 3.97 9.17
CA ARG A 8 0.74 4.79 10.27
C ARG A 8 -0.16 5.91 9.74
N GLU A 9 0.23 6.55 8.65
CA GLU A 9 -0.57 7.58 7.97
C GLU A 9 -1.90 6.97 7.49
N ALA A 10 -1.87 5.79 6.88
CA ALA A 10 -3.05 5.07 6.40
C ALA A 10 -3.98 4.63 7.53
N GLN A 11 -3.43 4.11 8.63
CA GLN A 11 -4.20 3.75 9.83
C GLN A 11 -4.93 4.97 10.41
N THR A 12 -4.25 6.11 10.47
CA THR A 12 -4.83 7.37 10.95
C THR A 12 -5.94 7.87 10.01
N LEU A 13 -5.70 7.83 8.70
CA LEU A 13 -6.68 8.24 7.68
C LEU A 13 -7.92 7.34 7.64
N SER A 14 -7.73 6.03 7.83
CA SER A 14 -8.82 5.05 7.84
C SER A 14 -9.79 5.28 9.01
N GLN A 15 -9.29 5.81 10.14
CA GLN A 15 -10.10 6.01 11.35
C GLN A 15 -10.82 4.72 11.80
N GLN A 16 -10.14 3.57 11.66
CA GLN A 16 -10.67 2.23 11.95
C GLN A 16 -11.93 1.85 11.14
N ARG A 17 -12.22 2.54 10.03
CA ARG A 17 -13.34 2.19 9.14
C ARG A 17 -13.04 0.96 8.28
N GLN A 18 -11.78 0.73 7.93
CA GLN A 18 -11.34 -0.42 7.16
C GLN A 18 -10.29 -1.20 7.96
N VAL A 19 -10.16 -2.49 7.68
CA VAL A 19 -9.07 -3.31 8.22
C VAL A 19 -7.90 -3.25 7.25
N LEU A 20 -6.77 -2.73 7.72
CA LEU A 20 -5.56 -2.59 6.90
C LEU A 20 -4.59 -3.73 7.21
N HIS A 21 -4.22 -4.50 6.19
CA HIS A 21 -3.22 -5.56 6.29
C HIS A 21 -1.96 -5.13 5.54
N PHE A 22 -0.82 -5.08 6.23
CA PHE A 22 0.47 -4.76 5.62
C PHE A 22 1.38 -5.98 5.62
N SER A 23 1.75 -6.44 4.43
CA SER A 23 2.74 -7.50 4.21
C SER A 23 3.96 -6.92 3.52
N VAL A 24 4.95 -6.50 4.32
CA VAL A 24 6.13 -5.76 3.84
C VAL A 24 7.41 -6.55 4.10
N ASP A 25 8.15 -6.87 3.05
CA ASP A 25 9.52 -7.37 3.14
C ASP A 25 10.49 -6.21 3.47
N GLU A 26 10.86 -6.08 4.74
CA GLU A 26 11.76 -5.02 5.21
C GLU A 26 13.22 -5.19 4.74
N SER A 27 13.59 -6.39 4.28
CA SER A 27 14.92 -6.66 3.74
C SER A 27 15.07 -6.21 2.28
N LEU A 28 13.94 -5.99 1.59
CA LEU A 28 13.90 -5.62 0.19
C LEU A 28 14.21 -4.14 0.00
N LYS A 29 15.38 -3.87 -0.57
CA LYS A 29 15.84 -2.54 -0.96
C LYS A 29 15.75 -2.37 -2.47
N VAL A 30 15.30 -1.21 -2.90
CA VAL A 30 15.22 -0.79 -4.30
C VAL A 30 16.06 0.46 -4.51
N LEU A 31 16.63 0.59 -5.70
CA LEU A 31 17.36 1.79 -6.12
C LEU A 31 16.40 2.73 -6.84
N GLY A 32 16.33 3.98 -6.42
CA GLY A 32 15.44 4.97 -7.02
C GLY A 32 15.38 6.27 -6.22
N ASN A 33 14.58 7.21 -6.70
CA ASN A 33 14.31 8.44 -5.97
C ASN A 33 13.29 8.15 -4.84
N GLU A 34 13.74 8.26 -3.59
CA GLU A 34 12.92 7.95 -2.41
C GLU A 34 11.65 8.81 -2.33
N GLU A 35 11.73 10.10 -2.69
CA GLU A 35 10.57 11.00 -2.66
C GLU A 35 9.52 10.61 -3.70
N GLN A 36 9.93 10.27 -4.92
CA GLN A 36 9.01 9.81 -5.95
C GLN A 36 8.38 8.46 -5.59
N LEU A 37 9.16 7.53 -5.05
CA LEU A 37 8.65 6.24 -4.58
C LEU A 37 7.65 6.42 -3.44
N ARG A 38 7.99 7.25 -2.44
CA ARG A 38 7.08 7.57 -1.34
C ARG A 38 5.78 8.18 -1.87
N SER A 39 5.87 9.15 -2.77
CA SER A 39 4.71 9.81 -3.37
C SER A 39 3.80 8.82 -4.10
N ALA A 40 4.37 7.97 -4.97
CA ALA A 40 3.62 6.95 -5.70
C ALA A 40 2.93 5.95 -4.76
N ILE A 41 3.65 5.45 -3.75
CA ILE A 41 3.14 4.49 -2.77
C ILE A 41 2.02 5.11 -1.93
N SER A 42 2.25 6.29 -1.33
CA SER A 42 1.25 6.99 -0.53
C SER A 42 -0.02 7.26 -1.33
N ASN A 43 0.10 7.70 -2.59
CA ASN A 43 -1.05 7.96 -3.45
C ASN A 43 -1.92 6.70 -3.64
N LEU A 44 -1.32 5.53 -3.87
CA LEU A 44 -2.08 4.29 -4.04
C LEU A 44 -2.77 3.86 -2.74
N VAL A 45 -2.09 3.97 -1.61
CA VAL A 45 -2.64 3.60 -0.30
C VAL A 45 -3.78 4.54 0.10
N TYR A 46 -3.61 5.85 -0.07
CA TYR A 46 -4.64 6.82 0.27
C TYR A 46 -5.86 6.71 -0.65
N ASN A 47 -5.64 6.43 -1.93
CA ASN A 47 -6.73 6.16 -2.85
C ASN A 47 -7.54 4.94 -2.40
N ALA A 48 -6.90 3.86 -1.96
CA ALA A 48 -7.60 2.71 -1.42
C ALA A 48 -8.38 3.07 -0.15
N VAL A 49 -7.77 3.76 0.82
CA VAL A 49 -8.45 4.12 2.08
C VAL A 49 -9.64 5.07 1.85
N ASN A 50 -9.52 6.03 0.94
CA ASN A 50 -10.57 7.02 0.69
C ASN A 50 -11.75 6.47 -0.13
N HIS A 51 -11.50 5.51 -1.04
CA HIS A 51 -12.52 5.01 -1.96
C HIS A 51 -13.09 3.64 -1.56
N THR A 52 -12.47 2.91 -0.63
CA THR A 52 -13.00 1.62 -0.18
C THR A 52 -14.04 1.84 0.93
N PRO A 53 -15.25 1.26 0.83
CA PRO A 53 -16.28 1.39 1.86
C PRO A 53 -15.84 0.89 3.25
N PRO A 54 -16.44 1.38 4.35
CA PRO A 54 -16.22 0.85 5.68
C PRO A 54 -16.56 -0.65 5.79
N GLY A 55 -15.89 -1.36 6.70
CA GLY A 55 -16.08 -2.80 6.94
C GLY A 55 -15.43 -3.72 5.90
N THR A 56 -14.54 -3.18 5.07
CA THR A 56 -13.74 -3.92 4.08
C THR A 56 -12.29 -4.07 4.54
N ASP A 57 -11.59 -5.00 3.90
CA ASP A 57 -10.17 -5.21 4.07
C ASP A 57 -9.41 -4.56 2.91
N ILE A 58 -8.33 -3.86 3.25
CA ILE A 58 -7.35 -3.35 2.30
C ILE A 58 -6.02 -4.04 2.61
N THR A 59 -5.47 -4.75 1.62
CA THR A 59 -4.17 -5.40 1.71
C THR A 59 -3.13 -4.60 0.93
N VAL A 60 -2.06 -4.22 1.62
CA VAL A 60 -0.87 -3.58 1.06
C VAL A 60 0.27 -4.58 1.08
N SER A 61 0.88 -4.85 -0.07
CA SER A 61 2.01 -5.77 -0.18
C SER A 61 3.24 -5.10 -0.77
N TRP A 62 4.41 -5.41 -0.19
CA TRP A 62 5.72 -5.08 -0.73
C TRP A 62 6.57 -6.35 -0.71
N GLN A 63 6.84 -6.90 -1.88
CA GLN A 63 7.45 -8.21 -2.03
C GLN A 63 8.46 -8.24 -3.17
N ARG A 64 9.43 -9.15 -3.08
CA ARG A 64 10.43 -9.36 -4.11
C ARG A 64 9.77 -9.95 -5.37
N ALA A 65 10.19 -9.47 -6.53
CA ALA A 65 9.76 -9.97 -7.83
C ALA A 65 10.98 -10.29 -8.71
N PRO A 66 10.82 -11.06 -9.81
CA PRO A 66 11.94 -11.46 -10.66
C PRO A 66 12.81 -10.32 -11.21
N HIS A 67 12.25 -9.11 -11.32
CA HIS A 67 12.94 -7.92 -11.87
C HIS A 67 12.98 -6.74 -10.91
N GLY A 68 12.83 -6.95 -9.59
CA GLY A 68 12.85 -5.86 -8.61
C GLY A 68 11.89 -6.10 -7.46
N ALA A 69 11.07 -5.10 -7.17
CA ALA A 69 10.04 -5.17 -6.15
C ALA A 69 8.65 -4.97 -6.74
N LEU A 70 7.67 -5.62 -6.13
CA LEU A 70 6.27 -5.47 -6.44
C LEU A 70 5.58 -4.81 -5.26
N PHE A 71 5.04 -3.62 -5.49
CA PHE A 71 4.10 -2.99 -4.61
C PHE A 71 2.68 -3.23 -5.11
N SER A 72 1.77 -3.60 -4.21
CA SER A 72 0.35 -3.68 -4.56
C SER A 72 -0.54 -3.19 -3.43
N VAL A 73 -1.68 -2.61 -3.82
CA VAL A 73 -2.78 -2.32 -2.92
C VAL A 73 -4.03 -2.96 -3.50
N GLU A 74 -4.73 -3.74 -2.69
CA GLU A 74 -5.95 -4.45 -3.07
C GLU A 74 -7.02 -4.27 -2.01
N ASP A 75 -8.22 -3.92 -2.43
CA ASP A 75 -9.40 -3.91 -1.57
C ASP A 75 -10.32 -5.10 -1.91
N ASN A 76 -11.03 -5.64 -0.91
CA ASN A 76 -12.03 -6.69 -1.11
C ASN A 76 -13.47 -6.16 -1.19
N GLY A 77 -13.65 -4.88 -1.54
CA GLY A 77 -14.97 -4.28 -1.71
C GLY A 77 -15.76 -4.91 -2.87
N ARG A 78 -17.05 -4.55 -3.01
CA ARG A 78 -17.94 -5.04 -4.09
C ARG A 78 -17.42 -4.83 -5.52
N ALA A 79 -16.37 -4.04 -5.70
CA ALA A 79 -15.71 -3.79 -6.98
C ALA A 79 -14.18 -3.98 -6.89
N SER A 80 -13.71 -4.95 -6.10
CA SER A 80 -12.29 -5.24 -5.78
C SER A 80 -11.30 -4.71 -6.82
N ARG A 81 -10.56 -3.64 -6.48
CA ARG A 81 -9.54 -3.08 -7.36
C ARG A 81 -8.16 -3.45 -6.84
N ARG A 82 -7.36 -4.06 -7.72
CA ARG A 82 -5.94 -4.33 -7.46
C ARG A 82 -5.10 -3.32 -8.24
N ASN A 83 -4.47 -2.40 -7.54
CA ASN A 83 -3.49 -1.48 -8.12
C ASN A 83 -2.09 -2.04 -7.91
N ILE A 84 -1.36 -2.26 -9.00
CA ILE A 84 -0.02 -2.85 -9.00
C ILE A 84 0.99 -1.81 -9.47
N PHE A 85 2.05 -1.64 -8.71
CA PHE A 85 3.18 -0.79 -9.01
C PHE A 85 4.47 -1.61 -8.95
N ARG A 86 5.25 -1.58 -10.03
CA ARG A 86 6.53 -2.32 -10.12
C ARG A 86 7.67 -1.34 -9.95
N VAL A 87 8.63 -1.68 -9.10
CA VAL A 87 9.84 -0.90 -8.81
C VAL A 87 11.07 -1.66 -9.24
#